data_AF-A0ABD3D2D4-F1
#
_entry.id   AF-A0ABD3D2D4-F1
#
_cell.length_a   1.000
_cell.length_b   1.000
_cell.length_c   1.000
_cell.angle_alpha   90.00
_cell.angle_beta   90.00
_cell.angle_gamma   90.00
#
_symmetry.space_group_name_H-M   'P 1'
#
loop_
_entity.id
_entity.type
_entity.pdbx_description
1 polymer ?
#
loop_
_entity_poly.entity_id
_entity_poly.type
_entity_poly.pdbx_seq_one_letter_code
_entity_poly.pdbx_strand_id
1 'polypeptide(L)'
;MDMEELMQRYPNVSSVEIEKIRKNEQFFNYDERNFVSSVDSLNKVRENEKINGRKYVEAGPLVELLSVHVIPSDKLNDRNKPLVIYGRIYIEYRDTYSGEIIVHDLFNRRRDDAQVLGPSGGPLTLVGPDRPCRFQFIDCTPVNNKTRLVVDAFIGEGDNLFAEKQLCCDCKDMTNDLEKIELDFVHGELCSLALRYIVMPFAVYAHVNVEFIYRKNPDKQFIDVKGKIVARYGNNLNGSECTLFEKLNDNEFERVEKHPIAIITSMRVTRCWLGVPVTSSLILDFDLSEFGTGRKILKKTIELRVGDHEPDDEFIVDDDILIRVHVGWRGPPPQRLLFLWKYYNDGNDDDEVLCNDQQMDEASCVSVTSSSILSSPWVLYPPDIGLYSFVEIFSVYIGRENYKPMQVYGSIQVSSKNAESYVFKRETKNNAFYLQEHSKTLPVLDGSRVFEDGSSLKMKIDLKDVENQWHIKGYVKWSSRDIEYGVSNQQRCSVIQGQDGNFAAIHYTIFSEYAEYAIVGLLCIPKNGGHFRPKRNRDDAAQPGPDGFIPLSRSVFAVLEKSSLIIEANIGDGLSDELSFRELQFKVGTIQRKLIMERNDYSIYMYVKWD
;
A
#
# COMPACT_ATOMS: atom_id res chain seq x y z
N MET A 1 -3.50 -41.87 -0.46
CA MET A 1 -2.58 -41.71 -1.60
C MET A 1 -1.12 -41.78 -1.16
N ASP A 2 -0.29 -42.47 -1.94
CA ASP A 2 1.17 -42.50 -1.75
C ASP A 2 1.82 -41.17 -2.14
N MET A 3 2.99 -40.84 -1.56
CA MET A 3 3.71 -39.59 -1.85
C MET A 3 4.18 -39.54 -3.30
N GLU A 4 4.61 -40.67 -3.86
CA GLU A 4 5.10 -40.74 -5.24
C GLU A 4 3.97 -40.47 -6.24
N GLU A 5 2.79 -41.06 -6.01
CA GLU A 5 1.58 -40.82 -6.80
C GLU A 5 1.14 -39.34 -6.77
N LEU A 6 1.19 -38.72 -5.58
CA LEU A 6 0.89 -37.30 -5.39
C LEU A 6 1.83 -36.39 -6.19
N MET A 7 3.13 -36.64 -6.11
CA MET A 7 4.13 -35.85 -6.84
C MET A 7 4.03 -36.05 -8.36
N GLN A 8 3.63 -37.24 -8.81
CA GLN A 8 3.39 -37.49 -10.23
C GLN A 8 2.16 -36.73 -10.75
N ARG A 9 1.10 -36.67 -9.94
CA ARG A 9 -0.15 -35.96 -10.28
C ARG A 9 -0.02 -34.44 -10.15
N TYR A 10 0.78 -33.96 -9.20
CA TYR A 10 0.98 -32.54 -8.88
C TYR A 10 2.47 -32.16 -8.97
N PRO A 11 3.04 -32.10 -10.19
CA PRO A 11 4.48 -32.02 -10.40
C PRO A 11 5.12 -30.68 -9.98
N ASN A 12 4.31 -29.65 -9.69
CA ASN A 12 4.81 -28.35 -9.27
C ASN A 12 4.83 -28.17 -7.74
N VAL A 13 4.52 -29.21 -6.96
CA VAL A 13 4.51 -29.17 -5.49
C VAL A 13 5.58 -30.12 -4.94
N SER A 14 6.35 -29.67 -3.96
CA SER A 14 7.38 -30.48 -3.31
C SER A 14 6.82 -31.46 -2.27
N SER A 15 7.55 -32.53 -1.99
CA SER A 15 7.20 -33.48 -0.91
C SER A 15 7.08 -32.79 0.45
N VAL A 16 7.93 -31.80 0.73
CA VAL A 16 7.91 -31.02 1.98
C VAL A 16 6.61 -30.22 2.11
N GLU A 17 6.16 -29.57 1.03
CA GLU A 17 4.88 -28.84 1.02
C GLU A 17 3.69 -29.80 1.22
N ILE A 18 3.72 -30.97 0.57
CA ILE A 18 2.68 -31.99 0.73
C ILE A 18 2.62 -32.50 2.17
N GLU A 19 3.76 -32.78 2.80
CA GLU A 19 3.82 -33.18 4.21
C GLU A 19 3.30 -32.10 5.15
N LYS A 20 3.61 -30.83 4.89
CA LYS A 20 3.09 -29.69 5.66
C LYS A 20 1.57 -29.66 5.60
N ILE A 21 0.98 -29.72 4.41
CA ILE A 21 -0.48 -29.74 4.20
C ILE A 21 -1.09 -30.96 4.92
N ARG A 22 -0.46 -32.15 4.80
CA ARG A 22 -0.95 -33.38 5.44
C ARG A 22 -1.00 -33.27 6.96
N LYS A 23 0.04 -32.72 7.59
CA LYS A 23 0.08 -32.52 9.05
C LYS A 23 -1.04 -31.58 9.54
N ASN A 24 -1.32 -30.52 8.78
CA ASN A 24 -2.37 -29.57 9.11
C ASN A 24 -3.75 -30.26 9.05
N GLU A 25 -4.05 -30.98 7.97
CA GLU A 25 -5.32 -31.70 7.79
C GLU A 25 -5.55 -32.78 8.87
N GLN A 26 -4.48 -33.46 9.30
CA GLN A 26 -4.57 -34.45 10.39
C GLN A 26 -5.08 -33.85 11.72
N PHE A 27 -4.80 -32.57 11.99
CA PHE A 27 -5.26 -31.91 13.21
C PHE A 27 -6.78 -31.67 13.21
N PHE A 28 -7.39 -31.39 12.06
CA PHE A 28 -8.80 -31.03 11.93
C PHE A 28 -9.77 -32.22 11.75
N ASN A 29 -9.26 -33.44 11.87
CA ASN A 29 -9.81 -34.70 11.32
C ASN A 29 -9.60 -34.76 9.82
N TYR A 30 -8.58 -35.51 9.42
CA TYR A 30 -8.16 -35.67 8.03
C TYR A 30 -9.34 -35.96 7.08
N ASP A 31 -9.57 -35.08 6.12
CA ASP A 31 -10.42 -35.32 4.95
C ASP A 31 -9.54 -35.36 3.70
N GLU A 32 -9.49 -36.52 3.05
CA GLU A 32 -8.69 -36.72 1.83
C GLU A 32 -9.09 -35.74 0.72
N ARG A 33 -10.37 -35.32 0.64
CA ARG A 33 -10.82 -34.35 -0.37
C ARG A 33 -10.24 -32.96 -0.14
N ASN A 34 -10.23 -32.50 1.11
CA ASN A 34 -9.65 -31.21 1.47
C ASN A 34 -8.14 -31.21 1.25
N PHE A 35 -7.46 -32.26 1.72
CA PHE A 35 -6.05 -32.46 1.49
C PHE A 35 -5.67 -32.40 0.01
N VAL A 36 -6.36 -33.18 -0.84
CA VAL A 36 -6.09 -33.21 -2.29
C VAL A 36 -6.43 -31.87 -2.95
N SER A 37 -7.51 -31.20 -2.54
CA SER A 37 -7.90 -29.88 -3.04
C SER A 37 -6.84 -28.81 -2.74
N SER A 38 -6.26 -28.83 -1.53
CA SER A 38 -5.18 -27.92 -1.13
C SER A 38 -3.91 -28.14 -1.94
N VAL A 39 -3.52 -29.39 -2.19
CA VAL A 39 -2.36 -29.72 -3.04
C VAL A 39 -2.60 -29.31 -4.50
N ASP A 40 -3.78 -29.59 -5.05
CA ASP A 40 -4.15 -29.18 -6.43
C ASP A 40 -4.15 -27.66 -6.60
N SER A 41 -4.67 -26.93 -5.61
CA SER A 41 -4.67 -25.46 -5.62
C SER A 41 -3.25 -24.90 -5.66
N LEU A 42 -2.35 -25.40 -4.79
CA LEU A 42 -0.95 -24.99 -4.78
C LEU A 42 -0.25 -25.34 -6.10
N ASN A 43 -0.51 -26.53 -6.67
CA ASN A 43 0.04 -26.93 -7.96
C ASN A 43 -0.35 -25.95 -9.08
N LYS A 44 -1.64 -25.56 -9.13
CA LYS A 44 -2.16 -24.60 -10.13
C LYS A 44 -1.54 -23.21 -9.97
N VAL A 45 -1.34 -22.76 -8.73
CA VAL A 45 -0.66 -21.48 -8.45
C VAL A 45 0.76 -21.51 -9.03
N ARG A 46 1.54 -22.56 -8.73
CA ARG A 46 2.92 -22.73 -9.23
C ARG A 46 3.01 -22.87 -10.74
N GLU A 47 2.08 -23.61 -11.34
CA GLU A 47 1.99 -23.73 -12.80
C GLU A 47 1.71 -22.37 -13.45
N ASN A 48 0.78 -21.61 -12.88
CA ASN A 48 0.45 -20.27 -13.35
C ASN A 48 1.64 -19.31 -13.20
N GLU A 49 2.37 -19.36 -12.07
CA GLU A 49 3.61 -18.59 -11.87
C GLU A 49 4.69 -18.94 -12.91
N LYS A 50 4.84 -20.21 -13.26
CA LYS A 50 5.80 -20.65 -14.29
C LYS A 50 5.44 -20.08 -15.66
N ILE A 51 4.16 -20.11 -16.02
CA ILE A 51 3.66 -19.64 -17.32
C ILE A 51 3.71 -18.12 -17.41
N ASN A 52 3.12 -17.42 -16.43
CA ASN A 52 2.86 -15.98 -16.49
C ASN A 52 3.85 -15.13 -15.68
N GLY A 53 4.72 -15.76 -14.89
CA GLY A 53 5.55 -15.07 -13.90
C GLY A 53 4.78 -14.77 -12.62
N ARG A 54 5.40 -14.03 -11.70
CA ARG A 54 4.77 -13.68 -10.43
C ARG A 54 3.57 -12.76 -10.63
N LYS A 55 2.55 -12.95 -9.82
CA LYS A 55 1.43 -12.00 -9.76
C LYS A 55 1.92 -10.70 -9.12
N TYR A 56 1.36 -9.59 -9.57
CA TYR A 56 1.61 -8.30 -8.96
C TYR A 56 1.09 -8.22 -7.53
N VAL A 57 1.63 -7.26 -6.79
CA VAL A 57 1.12 -6.81 -5.50
C VAL A 57 0.75 -5.34 -5.63
N GLU A 58 -0.44 -4.97 -5.18
CA GLU A 58 -0.83 -3.57 -5.11
C GLU A 58 -0.11 -2.91 -3.93
N ALA A 59 0.67 -1.86 -4.21
CA ALA A 59 1.49 -1.18 -3.22
C ALA A 59 1.32 0.33 -3.33
N GLY A 60 1.76 1.04 -2.29
CA GLY A 60 1.78 2.50 -2.33
C GLY A 60 2.70 3.09 -1.25
N PRO A 61 2.77 4.43 -1.20
CA PRO A 61 3.61 5.11 -0.25
C PRO A 61 3.01 5.03 1.16
N LEU A 62 3.76 4.51 2.12
CA LEU A 62 3.36 4.35 3.53
C LEU A 62 4.37 5.01 4.48
N VAL A 63 3.87 5.51 5.62
CA VAL A 63 4.71 5.84 6.78
C VAL A 63 4.33 4.92 7.93
N GLU A 64 5.33 4.32 8.57
CA GLU A 64 5.13 3.45 9.73
C GLU A 64 5.95 3.97 10.91
N LEU A 65 5.29 4.25 12.04
CA LEU A 65 5.97 4.57 13.30
C LEU A 65 6.41 3.26 13.98
N LEU A 66 7.70 2.98 14.02
CA LEU A 66 8.25 1.73 14.52
C LEU A 66 8.30 1.68 16.05
N SER A 67 8.78 2.76 16.68
CA SER A 67 8.83 2.86 18.14
C SER A 67 8.90 4.30 18.62
N VAL A 68 8.46 4.53 19.85
CA VAL A 68 8.64 5.80 20.57
C VAL A 68 9.31 5.48 21.90
N HIS A 69 10.45 6.10 22.18
CA HIS A 69 11.18 5.93 23.42
C HIS A 69 11.17 7.22 24.24
N VAL A 70 10.84 7.11 25.51
CA VAL A 70 10.97 8.19 26.50
C VAL A 70 12.38 8.17 27.05
N ILE A 71 13.07 9.30 26.95
CA ILE A 71 14.43 9.51 27.43
C ILE A 71 14.37 10.55 28.56
N PRO A 72 14.62 10.19 29.82
CA PRO A 72 14.64 11.14 30.92
C PRO A 72 15.77 12.17 30.76
N SER A 73 15.48 13.41 31.12
CA SER A 73 16.47 14.50 31.18
C SER A 73 17.28 14.42 32.48
N ASP A 74 18.50 14.96 32.46
CA ASP A 74 19.33 15.07 33.65
C ASP A 74 18.70 15.95 34.75
N LYS A 75 17.76 16.82 34.36
CA LYS A 75 17.02 17.75 35.23
C LYS A 75 15.89 17.08 36.03
N LEU A 76 15.62 15.79 35.81
CA LEU A 76 14.60 15.08 36.57
C LEU A 76 15.07 14.92 38.03
N ASN A 77 14.38 15.61 38.96
CA ASN A 77 14.79 15.71 40.37
C ASN A 77 14.84 14.38 41.13
N ASP A 78 14.16 13.33 40.65
CA ASP A 78 14.07 12.03 41.32
C ASP A 78 14.31 10.88 40.33
N ARG A 79 15.60 10.56 40.10
CA ARG A 79 16.05 9.54 39.14
C ARG A 79 15.72 8.11 39.54
N ASN A 80 15.10 7.87 40.69
CA ASN A 80 14.70 6.55 41.16
C ASN A 80 13.20 6.32 41.04
N LYS A 81 12.41 7.34 40.70
CA LYS A 81 10.97 7.19 40.52
C LYS A 81 10.61 6.66 39.13
N PRO A 82 9.62 5.76 39.03
CA PRO A 82 9.00 5.42 37.76
C PRO A 82 8.45 6.66 37.06
N LEU A 83 8.52 6.68 35.72
CA LEU A 83 7.91 7.74 34.92
C LEU A 83 6.48 7.34 34.57
N VAL A 84 5.52 8.20 34.87
CA VAL A 84 4.11 8.00 34.52
C VAL A 84 3.81 8.85 33.29
N ILE A 85 3.56 8.19 32.15
CA ILE A 85 3.43 8.83 30.84
C ILE A 85 2.02 8.62 30.29
N TYR A 86 1.37 9.71 29.90
CA TYR A 86 0.04 9.71 29.28
C TYR A 86 -0.03 10.76 28.17
N GLY A 87 -1.10 10.77 27.40
CA GLY A 87 -1.31 11.67 26.28
C GLY A 87 -1.65 10.95 24.99
N ARG A 88 -1.39 11.62 23.87
CA ARG A 88 -1.84 11.20 22.55
C ARG A 88 -0.70 11.31 21.53
N ILE A 89 -0.44 10.25 20.78
CA ILE A 89 0.40 10.26 19.59
C ILE A 89 -0.47 9.73 18.47
N TYR A 90 -0.64 10.51 17.41
CA TYR A 90 -1.55 10.16 16.33
C TYR A 90 -1.03 10.63 14.98
N ILE A 91 -1.47 9.97 13.93
CA ILE A 91 -1.25 10.41 12.55
C ILE A 91 -2.54 11.06 12.08
N GLU A 92 -2.45 12.27 11.52
CA GLU A 92 -3.55 12.90 10.80
C GLU A 92 -3.21 12.98 9.31
N TYR A 93 -4.17 12.69 8.44
CA TYR A 93 -4.02 12.88 7.01
C TYR A 93 -5.34 13.34 6.41
N ARG A 94 -5.24 14.11 5.33
CA ARG A 94 -6.44 14.54 4.60
C ARG A 94 -6.86 13.45 3.65
N ASP A 95 -8.10 12.98 3.76
CA ASP A 95 -8.71 12.18 2.71
C ASP A 95 -8.86 13.04 1.45
N THR A 96 -8.28 12.61 0.33
CA THR A 96 -8.29 13.43 -0.90
C THR A 96 -9.68 13.49 -1.54
N TYR A 97 -10.56 12.56 -1.18
CA TYR A 97 -11.91 12.51 -1.72
C TYR A 97 -12.89 13.38 -0.92
N SER A 98 -13.13 13.07 0.35
CA SER A 98 -14.03 13.87 1.20
C SER A 98 -13.44 15.24 1.59
N GLY A 99 -12.11 15.36 1.53
CA GLY A 99 -11.40 16.52 2.07
C GLY A 99 -11.36 16.54 3.60
N GLU A 100 -11.95 15.56 4.28
CA GLU A 100 -11.95 15.43 5.75
C GLU A 100 -10.55 15.03 6.27
N ILE A 101 -10.31 15.33 7.54
CA ILE A 101 -9.08 14.93 8.23
C ILE A 101 -9.38 13.63 8.96
N ILE A 102 -8.66 12.57 8.59
CA ILE A 102 -8.69 11.28 9.28
C ILE A 102 -7.58 11.30 10.33
N VAL A 103 -7.89 10.84 11.54
CA VAL A 103 -6.97 10.76 12.67
C VAL A 103 -6.85 9.31 13.12
N HIS A 104 -5.62 8.82 13.24
CA HIS A 104 -5.30 7.48 13.67
C HIS A 104 -4.40 7.51 14.91
N ASP A 105 -4.92 7.04 16.04
CA ASP A 105 -4.21 7.02 17.32
C ASP A 105 -3.21 5.86 17.38
N LEU A 106 -1.94 6.18 17.61
CA LEU A 106 -0.84 5.23 17.82
C LEU A 106 -0.49 5.06 19.30
N PHE A 107 -0.84 6.04 20.11
CA PHE A 107 -0.78 6.00 21.57
C PHE A 107 -1.90 6.92 22.06
N ASN A 108 -2.83 6.41 22.84
CA ASN A 108 -3.88 7.22 23.43
C ASN A 108 -4.13 6.69 24.83
N ARG A 109 -3.56 7.39 25.80
CA ARG A 109 -3.64 7.04 27.21
C ARG A 109 -4.10 8.24 28.01
N ARG A 110 -5.12 8.02 28.83
CA ARG A 110 -5.59 8.99 29.82
C ARG A 110 -4.71 8.90 31.08
N ARG A 111 -4.90 9.85 31.98
CA ARG A 111 -4.11 9.92 33.21
C ARG A 111 -4.32 8.70 34.11
N ASP A 112 -5.53 8.16 34.14
CA ASP A 112 -5.93 6.99 34.92
C ASP A 112 -5.46 5.64 34.33
N ASP A 113 -5.06 5.62 33.05
CA ASP A 113 -4.51 4.43 32.37
C ASP A 113 -3.03 4.61 31.96
N ALA A 114 -2.37 5.62 32.52
CA ALA A 114 -1.03 6.04 32.14
C ALA A 114 -0.02 4.88 32.15
N GLN A 115 0.91 4.91 31.19
CA GLN A 115 1.97 3.92 31.12
C GLN A 115 3.07 4.24 32.13
N VAL A 116 3.40 3.27 32.96
CA VAL A 116 4.48 3.37 33.94
C VAL A 116 5.76 2.79 33.35
N LEU A 117 6.79 3.63 33.23
CA LEU A 117 8.13 3.25 32.76
C LEU A 117 9.11 3.25 33.93
N GLY A 118 10.20 2.51 33.78
CA GLY A 118 11.31 2.56 34.73
C GLY A 118 11.96 3.95 34.79
N PRO A 119 12.81 4.23 35.80
CA PRO A 119 13.42 5.55 35.99
C PRO A 119 14.36 5.96 34.86
N SER A 120 14.87 4.99 34.10
CA SER A 120 15.68 5.20 32.89
C SER A 120 14.85 5.53 31.64
N GLY A 121 13.52 5.61 31.77
CA GLY A 121 12.61 5.65 30.62
C GLY A 121 12.51 4.31 29.91
N GLY A 122 12.09 4.33 28.65
CA GLY A 122 11.84 3.11 27.88
C GLY A 122 10.88 3.32 26.72
N PRO A 123 10.55 2.23 26.00
CA PRO A 123 9.59 2.27 24.90
C PRO A 123 8.16 2.48 25.41
N LEU A 124 7.38 3.29 24.69
CA LEU A 124 5.94 3.35 24.84
C LEU A 124 5.30 2.14 24.14
N THR A 125 4.23 1.63 24.74
CA THR A 125 3.41 0.58 24.13
C THR A 125 2.48 1.25 23.14
N LEU A 126 2.90 1.22 21.87
CA LEU A 126 2.08 1.69 20.77
C LEU A 126 0.90 0.75 20.56
N VAL A 127 -0.25 1.33 20.23
CA VAL A 127 -1.47 0.61 19.87
C VAL A 127 -1.67 0.67 18.36
N GLY A 128 -2.27 -0.39 17.83
CA GLY A 128 -2.86 -0.39 16.51
C GLY A 128 -4.38 -0.43 16.59
N PRO A 129 -5.07 -0.37 15.46
CA PRO A 129 -6.52 -0.58 15.41
C PRO A 129 -6.87 -1.99 15.91
N ASP A 130 -7.62 -2.07 17.01
CA ASP A 130 -7.98 -3.34 17.66
C ASP A 130 -9.06 -4.15 16.92
N ARG A 131 -9.66 -3.63 15.84
CA ARG A 131 -10.89 -4.23 15.28
C ARG A 131 -10.61 -5.27 14.19
N PRO A 132 -11.09 -6.52 14.36
CA PRO A 132 -11.17 -7.54 13.30
C PRO A 132 -12.34 -7.27 12.33
N CYS A 133 -12.71 -6.01 12.09
CA CYS A 133 -13.76 -5.68 11.15
C CYS A 133 -13.24 -5.98 9.75
N ARG A 134 -13.74 -7.07 9.16
CA ARG A 134 -13.48 -7.51 7.77
C ARG A 134 -13.64 -6.41 6.70
N PHE A 135 -14.15 -5.23 7.05
CA PHE A 135 -14.62 -4.19 6.15
C PHE A 135 -14.20 -2.74 6.50
N GLN A 136 -13.36 -2.51 7.52
CA GLN A 136 -12.83 -1.16 7.80
C GLN A 136 -11.34 -1.12 7.47
N PHE A 137 -11.04 -0.57 6.29
CA PHE A 137 -9.68 -0.45 5.75
C PHE A 137 -9.00 0.83 6.27
N ILE A 138 -9.36 1.32 7.45
CA ILE A 138 -9.18 2.73 7.82
C ILE A 138 -7.78 3.04 8.36
N ASP A 139 -7.03 2.03 8.78
CA ASP A 139 -6.13 2.26 9.91
C ASP A 139 -4.65 2.25 9.58
N CYS A 140 -4.34 2.76 8.39
CA CYS A 140 -3.06 2.54 7.77
C CYS A 140 -2.90 3.64 6.71
N THR A 141 -1.89 4.52 6.90
CA THR A 141 -1.88 5.87 6.31
C THR A 141 -1.11 5.93 4.99
N PRO A 142 -1.77 6.22 3.85
CA PRO A 142 -1.05 6.59 2.64
C PRO A 142 -0.37 7.96 2.84
N VAL A 143 0.88 8.07 2.40
CA VAL A 143 1.60 9.36 2.50
C VAL A 143 1.04 10.34 1.47
N ASN A 144 0.52 11.46 1.93
CA ASN A 144 0.25 12.62 1.10
C ASN A 144 0.94 13.87 1.67
N ASN A 145 0.98 14.95 0.89
CA ASN A 145 1.58 16.24 1.25
C ASN A 145 0.90 16.97 2.44
N LYS A 146 0.01 16.28 3.16
CA LYS A 146 -0.70 16.76 4.35
C LYS A 146 -0.69 15.73 5.47
N THR A 147 -0.02 14.58 5.30
CA THR A 147 0.14 13.57 6.35
C THR A 147 1.06 14.13 7.43
N ARG A 148 0.59 14.10 8.67
CA ARG A 148 1.28 14.65 9.83
C ARG A 148 1.29 13.65 10.97
N LEU A 149 2.45 13.45 11.58
CA LEU A 149 2.59 12.77 12.85
C LEU A 149 2.54 13.83 13.97
N VAL A 150 1.54 13.73 14.84
CA VAL A 150 1.30 14.64 15.96
C VAL A 150 1.58 13.92 17.27
N VAL A 151 2.27 14.62 18.17
CA VAL A 151 2.72 14.11 19.46
C VAL A 151 2.31 15.09 20.52
N ASP A 152 1.52 14.64 21.50
CA ASP A 152 1.08 15.38 22.68
C ASP A 152 1.28 14.49 23.93
N ALA A 153 2.44 14.56 24.58
CA ALA A 153 2.77 13.69 25.72
C ALA A 153 3.04 14.45 27.02
N PHE A 154 2.51 13.90 28.11
CA PHE A 154 2.51 14.47 29.46
C PHE A 154 3.17 13.53 30.46
N ILE A 155 3.76 14.09 31.52
CA ILE A 155 4.47 13.34 32.56
C ILE A 155 3.98 13.66 33.98
N GLY A 156 3.77 12.61 34.78
CA GLY A 156 3.45 12.69 36.21
C GLY A 156 1.97 12.96 36.51
N GLU A 157 1.68 13.43 37.72
CA GLU A 157 0.30 13.67 38.20
C GLU A 157 -0.29 15.03 37.78
N GLY A 158 0.51 15.91 37.16
CA GLY A 158 0.08 17.22 36.64
C GLY A 158 0.02 17.27 35.10
N ASP A 159 -0.54 18.35 34.56
CA ASP A 159 -0.59 18.63 33.10
C ASP A 159 0.78 19.14 32.57
N ASN A 160 1.86 18.47 32.97
CA ASN A 160 3.21 18.81 32.54
C ASN A 160 3.45 18.24 31.14
N LEU A 161 3.03 18.99 30.12
CA LEU A 161 3.38 18.72 28.73
C LEU A 161 4.90 18.73 28.58
N PHE A 162 5.48 17.63 28.11
CA PHE A 162 6.92 17.54 27.88
C PHE A 162 7.28 17.29 26.42
N ALA A 163 6.32 16.89 25.58
CA ALA A 163 6.57 16.73 24.15
C ALA A 163 5.35 17.16 23.35
N GLU A 164 5.54 18.17 22.52
CA GLU A 164 4.61 18.64 21.50
C GLU A 164 5.36 18.75 20.17
N LYS A 165 4.96 18.00 19.14
CA LYS A 165 5.56 18.10 17.81
C LYS A 165 4.56 17.70 16.74
N GLN A 166 4.58 18.46 15.65
CA GLN A 166 3.91 18.12 14.40
C GLN A 166 4.97 17.91 13.32
N LEU A 167 5.08 16.69 12.82
CA LEU A 167 6.00 16.29 11.76
C LEU A 167 5.22 16.14 10.46
N CYS A 168 5.52 16.97 9.46
CA CYS A 168 5.03 16.71 8.10
C CYS A 168 5.82 15.56 7.50
N CYS A 169 5.14 14.45 7.18
CA CYS A 169 5.71 13.35 6.42
C CYS A 169 5.73 13.68 4.92
N ASP A 170 6.10 14.92 4.56
CA ASP A 170 6.11 15.40 3.19
C ASP A 170 7.14 14.62 2.36
N CYS A 171 6.69 14.02 1.26
CA CYS A 171 7.52 13.31 0.28
C CYS A 171 8.44 14.24 -0.54
N LYS A 172 8.84 15.41 -0.03
CA LYS A 172 9.59 16.41 -0.81
C LYS A 172 11.02 15.95 -1.15
N ASP A 173 11.59 15.06 -0.34
CA ASP A 173 12.91 14.46 -0.56
C ASP A 173 12.84 12.99 -0.99
N MET A 174 11.96 12.65 -1.94
CA MET A 174 12.03 11.38 -2.69
C MET A 174 13.23 11.35 -3.67
N THR A 175 14.25 12.19 -3.48
CA THR A 175 15.54 12.02 -4.16
C THR A 175 16.26 10.75 -3.69
N ASN A 176 15.89 10.21 -2.52
CA ASN A 176 16.31 8.90 -2.04
C ASN A 176 15.13 7.91 -2.04
N ASP A 177 14.96 7.16 -3.12
CA ASP A 177 13.97 6.07 -3.25
C ASP A 177 14.31 4.81 -2.42
N LEU A 178 15.07 4.94 -1.34
CA LEU A 178 15.34 3.84 -0.40
C LEU A 178 14.52 4.06 0.86
N GLU A 179 13.93 2.97 1.33
CA GLU A 179 13.32 2.88 2.66
C GLU A 179 14.39 3.31 3.69
N LYS A 180 14.20 4.46 4.32
CA LYS A 180 15.10 4.96 5.37
C LYS A 180 14.35 5.04 6.68
N ILE A 181 14.94 4.42 7.69
CA ILE A 181 14.52 4.60 9.07
C ILE A 181 15.02 5.98 9.50
N GLU A 182 14.08 6.87 9.77
CA GLU A 182 14.34 8.17 10.34
C GLU A 182 14.21 8.10 11.86
N LEU A 183 15.08 8.85 12.53
CA LEU A 183 15.07 9.02 13.97
C LEU A 183 14.91 10.50 14.26
N ASP A 184 13.79 10.85 14.86
CA ASP A 184 13.44 12.20 15.25
C ASP A 184 13.41 12.35 16.75
N PHE A 185 13.78 13.53 17.24
CA PHE A 185 13.69 13.86 18.66
C PHE A 185 12.67 14.98 18.91
N VAL A 186 11.92 14.85 20.00
CA VAL A 186 11.12 15.92 20.61
C VAL A 186 11.73 16.19 21.96
N HIS A 187 12.33 17.37 22.13
CA HIS A 187 13.01 17.71 23.37
C HIS A 187 12.06 18.41 24.32
N GLY A 188 11.84 17.80 25.48
CA GLY A 188 11.19 18.42 26.63
C GLY A 188 12.17 18.75 27.74
N GLU A 189 11.72 19.56 28.69
CA GLU A 189 12.53 19.96 29.83
C GLU A 189 12.85 18.78 30.77
N LEU A 190 11.85 17.92 31.02
CA LEU A 190 11.93 16.78 31.93
C LEU A 190 12.27 15.47 31.23
N CYS A 191 11.77 15.28 30.01
CA CYS A 191 12.01 14.10 29.18
C CYS A 191 12.10 14.51 27.71
N SER A 192 12.78 13.71 26.88
CA SER A 192 12.69 13.79 25.43
C SER A 192 12.00 12.54 24.89
N LEU A 193 11.35 12.67 23.73
CA LEU A 193 10.87 11.53 22.96
C LEU A 193 11.79 11.28 21.76
N ALA A 194 12.18 10.02 21.58
CA ALA A 194 12.86 9.55 20.38
C ALA A 194 11.86 8.74 19.55
N LEU A 195 11.49 9.28 18.39
CA LEU A 195 10.56 8.67 17.45
C LEU A 195 11.33 8.02 16.32
N ARG A 196 11.14 6.71 16.15
CA ARG A 196 11.68 5.96 15.02
C ARG A 196 10.56 5.62 14.07
N TYR A 197 10.65 6.09 12.83
CA TYR A 197 9.68 5.81 11.79
C TYR A 197 10.37 5.49 10.48
N ILE A 198 9.64 4.90 9.54
CA ILE A 198 10.12 4.56 8.21
C ILE A 198 9.14 5.09 7.17
N VAL A 199 9.69 5.70 6.12
CA VAL A 199 8.93 6.11 4.94
C VAL A 199 9.23 5.10 3.84
N MET A 200 8.18 4.50 3.29
CA MET A 200 8.27 3.40 2.33
C MET A 200 7.54 3.80 1.05
N PRO A 201 8.23 4.02 -0.08
CA PRO A 201 7.57 4.43 -1.33
C PRO A 201 6.70 3.32 -1.93
N PHE A 202 7.12 2.06 -1.73
CA PHE A 202 6.44 0.87 -2.22
C PHE A 202 6.22 -0.11 -1.08
N ALA A 203 5.08 0.01 -0.39
CA ALA A 203 4.75 -0.88 0.70
C ALA A 203 3.31 -1.35 0.66
N VAL A 204 3.08 -2.43 1.41
CA VAL A 204 1.80 -3.06 1.65
C VAL A 204 1.52 -3.10 3.13
N TYR A 205 0.25 -3.30 3.49
CA TYR A 205 -0.14 -3.59 4.84
C TYR A 205 -0.11 -5.10 5.10
N ALA A 206 0.50 -5.47 6.21
CA ALA A 206 0.46 -6.80 6.78
C ALA A 206 -0.45 -6.78 8.01
N HIS A 207 -1.53 -7.56 7.98
CA HIS A 207 -2.35 -7.83 9.15
C HIS A 207 -1.96 -9.16 9.78
N VAL A 208 -1.24 -9.11 10.89
CA VAL A 208 -0.77 -10.25 11.66
C VAL A 208 -1.87 -10.71 12.63
N ASN A 209 -2.38 -11.92 12.41
CA ASN A 209 -3.31 -12.58 13.32
C ASN A 209 -2.67 -13.84 13.91
N VAL A 210 -2.75 -14.00 15.23
CA VAL A 210 -2.26 -15.18 15.94
C VAL A 210 -3.47 -15.92 16.50
N GLU A 211 -3.76 -17.08 15.94
CA GLU A 211 -4.97 -17.84 16.25
C GLU A 211 -4.63 -19.13 16.98
N PHE A 212 -5.38 -19.41 18.04
CA PHE A 212 -5.34 -20.64 18.81
C PHE A 212 -6.51 -21.51 18.38
N ILE A 213 -6.20 -22.70 17.87
CA ILE A 213 -7.16 -23.65 17.36
C ILE A 213 -7.18 -24.84 18.31
N TYR A 214 -8.31 -25.02 18.99
CA TYR A 214 -8.49 -26.10 19.95
C TYR A 214 -9.00 -27.36 19.25
N ARG A 215 -8.51 -28.52 19.70
CA ARG A 215 -9.13 -29.81 19.31
C ARG A 215 -10.61 -29.83 19.74
N LYS A 216 -11.45 -30.63 19.08
CA LYS A 216 -12.91 -30.70 19.35
C LYS A 216 -13.25 -30.92 20.84
N ASN A 217 -12.45 -31.72 21.55
CA ASN A 217 -12.56 -31.98 23.00
C ASN A 217 -11.22 -31.70 23.70
N PRO A 218 -10.89 -30.43 24.03
CA PRO A 218 -9.67 -30.10 24.73
C PRO A 218 -9.89 -30.21 26.24
N ASP A 219 -8.89 -30.70 26.97
CA ASP A 219 -8.92 -30.73 28.44
C ASP A 219 -8.87 -29.31 29.05
N LYS A 220 -8.33 -28.34 28.30
CA LYS A 220 -8.25 -26.93 28.67
C LYS A 220 -9.20 -26.08 27.83
N GLN A 221 -10.02 -25.26 28.50
CA GLN A 221 -10.94 -24.30 27.85
C GLN A 221 -10.31 -22.92 27.63
N PHE A 222 -9.14 -22.65 28.21
CA PHE A 222 -8.41 -21.40 28.02
C PHE A 222 -6.91 -21.66 28.15
N ILE A 223 -6.10 -20.72 27.67
CA ILE A 223 -4.67 -20.66 27.92
C ILE A 223 -4.30 -19.21 28.25
N ASP A 224 -3.59 -19.03 29.35
CA ASP A 224 -3.07 -17.73 29.76
C ASP A 224 -1.67 -17.59 29.17
N VAL A 225 -1.51 -16.69 28.20
CA VAL A 225 -0.30 -16.51 27.40
C VAL A 225 0.52 -15.33 27.93
N LYS A 226 1.82 -15.53 28.15
CA LYS A 226 2.79 -14.47 28.43
C LYS A 226 3.99 -14.58 27.50
N GLY A 227 4.70 -13.48 27.28
CA GLY A 227 5.88 -13.46 26.42
C GLY A 227 5.95 -12.26 25.51
N LYS A 228 6.61 -12.43 24.36
CA LYS A 228 6.86 -11.35 23.39
C LYS A 228 6.69 -11.82 21.95
N ILE A 229 6.09 -10.96 21.12
CA ILE A 229 6.07 -11.09 19.67
C ILE A 229 6.69 -9.82 19.08
N VAL A 230 7.71 -10.01 18.23
CA VAL A 230 8.43 -8.92 17.58
C VAL A 230 8.38 -9.09 16.07
N ALA A 231 8.09 -8.01 15.36
CA ALA A 231 8.22 -7.92 13.92
C ALA A 231 9.52 -7.20 13.53
N ARG A 232 10.19 -7.70 12.50
CA ARG A 232 11.38 -7.11 11.88
C ARG A 232 11.29 -7.22 10.36
N TYR A 233 12.03 -6.36 9.66
CA TYR A 233 12.18 -6.44 8.20
C TYR A 233 13.44 -7.22 7.85
N GLY A 234 13.36 -8.13 6.87
CA GLY A 234 14.48 -9.01 6.47
C GLY A 234 15.61 -8.34 5.69
N ASN A 235 15.37 -7.17 5.07
CA ASN A 235 16.40 -6.46 4.29
C ASN A 235 17.28 -5.54 5.17
N ASN A 236 18.25 -4.85 4.54
CA ASN A 236 19.25 -3.90 5.09
C ASN A 236 18.72 -2.74 5.99
N LEU A 237 17.48 -2.79 6.44
CA LEU A 237 16.82 -1.89 7.38
C LEU A 237 17.22 -2.16 8.84
N ASN A 238 18.52 -2.35 9.11
CA ASN A 238 19.14 -2.42 10.45
C ASN A 238 18.34 -3.16 11.54
N GLY A 239 17.60 -4.22 11.18
CA GLY A 239 16.85 -5.06 12.11
C GLY A 239 15.89 -4.31 13.04
N SER A 240 15.31 -3.18 12.63
CA SER A 240 14.43 -2.42 13.53
C SER A 240 13.23 -3.25 13.96
N GLU A 241 13.07 -3.36 15.27
CA GLU A 241 12.05 -4.17 15.94
C GLU A 241 10.78 -3.35 16.19
N CYS A 242 9.65 -3.93 15.80
CA CYS A 242 8.33 -3.47 16.18
C CYS A 242 7.70 -4.52 17.10
N THR A 243 7.41 -4.14 18.34
CA THR A 243 6.79 -5.06 19.30
C THR A 243 5.28 -5.13 19.04
N LEU A 244 4.76 -6.32 18.77
CA LEU A 244 3.34 -6.58 18.51
C LEU A 244 2.60 -7.02 19.76
N PHE A 245 3.31 -7.69 20.66
CA PHE A 245 2.79 -8.21 21.91
C PHE A 245 3.94 -8.27 22.92
N GLU A 246 3.71 -7.77 24.13
CA GLU A 246 4.66 -7.91 25.24
C GLU A 246 3.89 -8.00 26.56
N LYS A 247 4.09 -9.12 27.26
CA LYS A 247 3.57 -9.42 28.60
C LYS A 247 4.67 -10.17 29.34
N LEU A 248 5.62 -9.41 29.89
CA LEU A 248 6.83 -9.96 30.54
C LEU A 248 6.76 -9.92 32.07
N ASN A 249 5.87 -9.10 32.63
CA ASN A 249 5.73 -8.98 34.08
C ASN A 249 5.05 -10.24 34.68
N ASP A 250 5.42 -10.59 35.91
CA ASP A 250 4.95 -11.80 36.58
C ASP A 250 3.44 -11.84 36.86
N ASN A 251 2.74 -10.71 36.68
CA ASN A 251 1.29 -10.58 36.86
C ASN A 251 0.55 -10.27 35.56
N GLU A 252 1.24 -10.26 34.42
CA GLU A 252 0.68 -9.90 33.13
C GLU A 252 0.55 -11.14 32.22
N PHE A 253 -0.65 -11.33 31.69
CA PHE A 253 -0.94 -12.36 30.70
C PHE A 253 -2.08 -11.91 29.80
N GLU A 254 -2.20 -12.56 28.64
CA GLU A 254 -3.35 -12.49 27.76
C GLU A 254 -4.09 -13.81 27.80
N ARG A 255 -5.37 -13.77 28.15
CA ARG A 255 -6.19 -14.97 28.28
C ARG A 255 -6.87 -15.28 26.96
N VAL A 256 -6.49 -16.39 26.36
CA VAL A 256 -7.11 -16.89 25.13
C VAL A 256 -8.12 -17.97 25.52
N GLU A 257 -9.41 -17.63 25.42
CA GLU A 257 -10.51 -18.54 25.78
C GLU A 257 -11.08 -19.22 24.54
N LYS A 258 -11.34 -20.53 24.63
CA LYS A 258 -12.05 -21.25 23.57
C LYS A 258 -13.44 -20.64 23.39
N HIS A 259 -13.73 -20.18 22.17
CA HIS A 259 -15.08 -19.75 21.83
C HIS A 259 -16.07 -20.93 21.95
N PRO A 260 -17.30 -20.73 22.48
CA PRO A 260 -18.28 -21.81 22.66
C PRO A 260 -18.76 -22.51 21.37
N ILE A 261 -18.44 -21.93 20.20
CA ILE A 261 -19.00 -22.31 18.89
C ILE A 261 -17.88 -22.43 17.84
N ALA A 262 -16.91 -21.50 17.85
CA ALA A 262 -15.76 -21.55 16.96
C ALA A 262 -14.60 -22.35 17.58
N ILE A 263 -13.98 -23.22 16.78
CA ILE A 263 -12.75 -23.92 17.18
C ILE A 263 -11.51 -23.01 17.20
N ILE A 264 -11.64 -21.80 16.66
CA ILE A 264 -10.58 -20.82 16.44
C ILE A 264 -10.83 -19.62 17.34
N THR A 265 -9.80 -19.19 18.06
CA THR A 265 -9.82 -17.96 18.86
C THR A 265 -8.57 -17.14 18.55
N SER A 266 -8.72 -15.86 18.20
CA SER A 266 -7.60 -14.95 18.02
C SER A 266 -7.07 -14.45 19.37
N MET A 267 -5.76 -14.48 19.53
CA MET A 267 -5.08 -13.80 20.63
C MET A 267 -5.05 -12.30 20.34
N ARG A 268 -5.33 -11.47 21.35
CA ARG A 268 -5.19 -10.03 21.21
C ARG A 268 -3.72 -9.64 21.22
N VAL A 269 -3.31 -8.89 20.21
CA VAL A 269 -1.99 -8.27 20.11
C VAL A 269 -2.18 -6.76 20.23
N THR A 270 -1.22 -6.04 20.80
CA THR A 270 -1.32 -4.58 20.97
C THR A 270 -1.24 -3.85 19.62
N ARG A 271 -0.62 -4.50 18.63
CA ARG A 271 -0.49 -3.99 17.27
C ARG A 271 -0.49 -5.15 16.28
N CYS A 272 -1.47 -5.21 15.38
CA CYS A 272 -1.59 -6.26 14.35
C CYS A 272 -1.34 -5.76 12.92
N TRP A 273 -1.37 -4.45 12.67
CA TRP A 273 -1.13 -3.88 11.35
C TRP A 273 0.28 -3.28 11.25
N LEU A 274 0.96 -3.61 10.16
CA LEU A 274 2.32 -3.15 9.86
C LEU A 274 2.42 -2.75 8.39
N GLY A 275 3.05 -1.61 8.11
CA GLY A 275 3.58 -1.34 6.77
C GLY A 275 4.81 -2.22 6.49
N VAL A 276 4.82 -2.93 5.36
CA VAL A 276 5.92 -3.80 4.93
C VAL A 276 6.36 -3.39 3.53
N PRO A 277 7.65 -3.04 3.31
CA PRO A 277 8.13 -2.76 1.97
C PRO A 277 7.99 -4.00 1.09
N VAL A 278 7.55 -3.81 -0.15
CA VAL A 278 7.40 -4.90 -1.13
C VAL A 278 8.71 -5.61 -1.45
N THR A 279 9.84 -4.97 -1.16
CA THR A 279 11.18 -5.51 -1.38
C THR A 279 11.62 -6.42 -0.25
N SER A 280 10.98 -6.34 0.93
CA SER A 280 11.41 -6.99 2.16
C SER A 280 10.48 -8.15 2.54
N SER A 281 11.03 -9.11 3.29
CA SER A 281 10.23 -10.04 4.09
C SER A 281 9.82 -9.40 5.42
N LEU A 282 8.71 -9.89 5.97
CA LEU A 282 8.29 -9.69 7.35
C LEU A 282 8.76 -10.88 8.17
N ILE A 283 9.63 -10.62 9.14
CA ILE A 283 10.13 -11.61 10.09
C ILE A 283 9.36 -11.44 11.39
N LEU A 284 8.74 -12.51 11.89
CA LEU A 284 8.06 -12.52 13.19
C LEU A 284 8.79 -13.47 14.13
N ASP A 285 9.27 -12.93 15.25
CA ASP A 285 9.90 -13.67 16.33
C ASP A 285 8.90 -13.88 17.47
N PHE A 286 8.66 -15.14 17.81
CA PHE A 286 7.79 -15.55 18.89
C PHE A 286 8.62 -16.10 20.04
N ASP A 287 8.38 -15.60 21.25
CA ASP A 287 8.81 -16.20 22.52
C ASP A 287 7.63 -16.17 23.50
N LEU A 288 6.78 -17.19 23.43
CA LEU A 288 5.52 -17.32 24.18
C LEU A 288 5.57 -18.50 25.14
N SER A 289 5.02 -18.30 26.33
CA SER A 289 4.91 -19.30 27.39
C SER A 289 3.57 -19.21 28.12
N GLU A 290 3.16 -20.31 28.73
CA GLU A 290 1.95 -20.37 29.55
C GLU A 290 2.24 -19.72 30.90
N PHE A 291 1.37 -18.79 31.28
CA PHE A 291 1.39 -18.12 32.57
C PHE A 291 1.16 -19.12 33.71
N GLY A 292 1.81 -18.89 34.85
CA GLY A 292 1.73 -19.78 36.02
C GLY A 292 2.54 -21.09 35.93
N THR A 293 2.56 -21.75 34.77
CA THR A 293 3.32 -23.01 34.58
C THR A 293 4.72 -22.79 34.01
N GLY A 294 4.93 -21.71 33.25
CA GLY A 294 6.17 -21.45 32.54
C GLY A 294 6.42 -22.40 31.36
N ARG A 295 5.44 -23.25 31.01
CA ARG A 295 5.52 -24.14 29.84
C ARG A 295 5.72 -23.29 28.58
N LYS A 296 6.75 -23.57 27.80
CA LYS A 296 6.94 -22.90 26.50
C LYS A 296 5.79 -23.31 25.57
N ILE A 297 5.09 -22.31 25.04
CA ILE A 297 4.02 -22.48 24.05
C ILE A 297 4.63 -22.42 22.66
N LEU A 298 5.44 -21.39 22.39
CA LEU A 298 6.00 -21.15 21.08
C LEU A 298 7.32 -20.40 21.18
N LYS A 299 8.39 -20.97 20.61
CA LYS A 299 9.67 -20.26 20.39
C LYS A 299 10.15 -20.49 18.96
N LYS A 300 9.80 -19.58 18.06
CA LYS A 300 10.07 -19.74 16.62
C LYS A 300 10.20 -18.38 15.94
N THR A 301 11.05 -18.34 14.92
CA THR A 301 11.11 -17.23 13.96
C THR A 301 10.46 -17.70 12.66
N ILE A 302 9.57 -16.88 12.11
CA ILE A 302 8.97 -17.12 10.79
C ILE A 302 9.34 -15.95 9.88
N GLU A 303 9.62 -16.26 8.62
CA GLU A 303 9.87 -15.26 7.59
C GLU A 303 8.80 -15.39 6.52
N LEU A 304 8.05 -14.32 6.32
CA LEU A 304 6.91 -14.24 5.42
C LEU A 304 7.24 -13.21 4.34
N ARG A 305 7.01 -13.56 3.07
CA ARG A 305 7.27 -12.66 1.95
C ARG A 305 5.95 -12.05 1.51
N VAL A 306 5.99 -10.78 1.15
CA VAL A 306 4.83 -10.08 0.60
C VAL A 306 4.31 -10.87 -0.60
N GLY A 307 3.13 -11.47 -0.43
CA GLY A 307 2.41 -12.28 -1.41
C GLY A 307 1.05 -11.67 -1.71
N ASP A 308 0.42 -12.11 -2.79
CA ASP A 308 -0.89 -11.61 -3.18
C ASP A 308 -2.03 -12.37 -2.50
N HIS A 309 -3.00 -11.63 -1.94
CA HIS A 309 -4.38 -11.95 -1.47
C HIS A 309 -4.70 -13.26 -0.72
N GLU A 310 -3.92 -14.32 -0.84
CA GLU A 310 -3.98 -15.48 0.01
C GLU A 310 -3.10 -15.24 1.23
N PRO A 311 -3.63 -15.46 2.43
CA PRO A 311 -2.86 -15.24 3.63
C PRO A 311 -1.73 -16.26 3.73
N ASP A 312 -0.57 -15.81 4.20
CA ASP A 312 0.45 -16.75 4.62
C ASP A 312 0.06 -17.34 5.97
N ASP A 313 -0.17 -18.65 5.97
CA ASP A 313 -0.45 -19.43 7.18
C ASP A 313 0.76 -20.28 7.58
N GLU A 314 1.26 -20.07 8.79
CA GLU A 314 2.18 -21.00 9.45
C GLU A 314 1.47 -21.70 10.61
N PHE A 315 1.53 -23.03 10.61
CA PHE A 315 0.89 -23.89 11.59
C PHE A 315 1.92 -24.47 12.54
N ILE A 316 1.63 -24.41 13.84
CA ILE A 316 2.49 -24.94 14.89
C ILE A 316 1.65 -25.83 15.78
N VAL A 317 1.95 -27.12 15.74
CA VAL A 317 1.17 -28.15 16.42
C VAL A 317 1.78 -28.39 17.81
N ASP A 318 0.97 -28.16 18.84
CA ASP A 318 1.13 -28.74 20.17
C ASP A 318 0.03 -29.83 20.35
N ASP A 319 0.16 -30.71 21.34
CA ASP A 319 -0.64 -31.94 21.47
C ASP A 319 -2.16 -31.68 21.54
N ASP A 320 -2.60 -30.51 22.03
CA ASP A 320 -4.01 -30.13 22.19
C ASP A 320 -4.41 -28.81 21.51
N ILE A 321 -3.43 -28.00 21.08
CA ILE A 321 -3.62 -26.66 20.52
C ILE A 321 -2.75 -26.52 19.27
N LEU A 322 -3.38 -26.06 18.19
CA LEU A 322 -2.70 -25.66 16.97
C LEU A 322 -2.65 -24.13 16.92
N ILE A 323 -1.46 -23.57 16.81
CA ILE A 323 -1.29 -22.13 16.61
C ILE A 323 -1.17 -21.86 15.12
N ARG A 324 -2.06 -21.03 14.59
CA ARG A 324 -1.99 -20.51 13.22
C ARG A 324 -1.55 -19.06 13.27
N VAL A 325 -0.42 -18.76 12.64
CA VAL A 325 -0.02 -17.38 12.36
C VAL A 325 -0.45 -17.06 10.94
N HIS A 326 -1.37 -16.12 10.81
CA HIS A 326 -1.99 -15.71 9.55
C HIS A 326 -1.59 -14.27 9.25
N VAL A 327 -0.94 -14.03 8.11
CA VAL A 327 -0.66 -12.66 7.63
C VAL A 327 -1.49 -12.35 6.40
N GLY A 328 -2.41 -11.39 6.55
CA GLY A 328 -3.18 -10.86 5.44
C GLY A 328 -2.45 -9.68 4.78
N TRP A 329 -2.04 -9.86 3.53
CA TRP A 329 -1.43 -8.80 2.73
C TRP A 329 -2.49 -7.94 2.04
N ARG A 330 -2.41 -6.62 2.20
CA ARG A 330 -3.32 -5.67 1.54
C ARG A 330 -2.55 -4.50 0.97
N GLY A 331 -2.83 -4.16 -0.28
CA GLY A 331 -2.41 -2.86 -0.80
C GLY A 331 -3.08 -1.72 -0.04
N PRO A 332 -2.48 -0.53 -0.02
CA PRO A 332 -3.13 0.61 0.58
C PRO A 332 -4.48 0.87 -0.08
N PRO A 333 -5.56 1.04 0.71
CA PRO A 333 -6.89 1.11 0.16
C PRO A 333 -6.97 2.33 -0.77
N PRO A 334 -7.61 2.18 -1.93
CA PRO A 334 -7.97 3.32 -2.74
C PRO A 334 -8.90 4.21 -1.89
N GLN A 335 -8.57 5.49 -1.77
CA GLN A 335 -9.21 6.44 -0.84
C GLN A 335 -10.76 6.54 -1.04
N ARG A 336 -11.30 6.08 -2.17
CA ARG A 336 -12.75 6.09 -2.48
C ARG A 336 -13.56 5.00 -1.78
N LEU A 337 -12.96 3.88 -1.36
CA LEU A 337 -13.70 2.75 -0.77
C LEU A 337 -14.22 3.03 0.65
N LEU A 338 -13.73 4.08 1.30
CA LEU A 338 -14.12 4.46 2.66
C LEU A 338 -15.59 4.91 2.74
N PHE A 339 -16.18 5.44 1.66
CA PHE A 339 -17.53 6.02 1.68
C PHE A 339 -18.66 5.05 1.32
N LEU A 340 -18.45 4.18 0.33
CA LEU A 340 -19.51 3.25 -0.13
C LEU A 340 -19.92 2.28 0.97
N TRP A 341 -19.01 1.86 1.85
CA TRP A 341 -19.35 0.94 2.95
C TRP A 341 -20.01 1.58 4.16
N LYS A 342 -19.94 2.90 4.31
CA LYS A 342 -20.69 3.61 5.36
C LYS A 342 -22.20 3.64 5.00
N TYR A 343 -22.51 3.90 3.73
CA TYR A 343 -23.90 3.93 3.23
C TYR A 343 -24.62 2.58 3.23
N TYR A 344 -23.90 1.46 3.09
CA TYR A 344 -24.51 0.12 3.12
C TYR A 344 -24.71 -0.43 4.53
N ASN A 345 -24.08 0.14 5.56
CA ASN A 345 -24.13 -0.38 6.93
C ASN A 345 -24.88 0.52 7.92
N ASP A 346 -25.26 1.75 7.56
CA ASP A 346 -26.14 2.62 8.38
C ASP A 346 -27.64 2.28 8.24
N GLY A 347 -27.96 1.14 7.60
CA GLY A 347 -29.33 0.71 7.33
C GLY A 347 -29.93 -0.28 8.32
N ASN A 348 -29.20 -0.70 9.36
CA ASN A 348 -29.68 -1.61 10.40
C ASN A 348 -28.79 -1.48 11.63
N ASP A 349 -29.10 -0.54 12.50
CA ASP A 349 -28.97 -0.73 13.95
C ASP A 349 -30.03 0.17 14.60
N ASP A 350 -30.71 -0.42 15.58
CA ASP A 350 -31.95 0.04 16.17
C ASP A 350 -31.80 1.40 16.88
N ASP A 351 -32.56 2.41 16.48
CA ASP A 351 -32.93 3.52 17.35
C ASP A 351 -34.44 3.46 17.62
N GLU A 352 -34.73 3.12 18.87
CA GLU A 352 -36.07 3.06 19.45
C GLU A 352 -36.84 4.37 19.28
N VAL A 353 -38.10 4.18 18.96
CA VAL A 353 -39.19 5.14 18.96
C VAL A 353 -39.21 6.00 20.23
N LEU A 354 -39.08 7.31 20.08
CA LEU A 354 -39.81 8.28 20.90
C LEU A 354 -40.50 9.30 19.99
N CYS A 355 -41.77 9.02 19.72
CA CYS A 355 -42.71 9.99 19.15
C CYS A 355 -42.84 11.20 20.09
N ASN A 356 -42.81 12.40 19.53
CA ASN A 356 -43.64 13.49 20.01
C ASN A 356 -44.14 14.29 18.80
N ASP A 357 -45.45 14.20 18.60
CA ASP A 357 -46.26 15.00 17.70
C ASP A 357 -46.19 16.49 18.05
N GLN A 358 -46.08 17.36 17.04
CA GLN A 358 -46.92 18.57 16.95
C GLN A 358 -46.83 19.25 15.57
N GLN A 359 -48.00 19.26 14.91
CA GLN A 359 -48.57 20.24 13.94
C GLN A 359 -47.86 20.42 12.58
N MET A 360 -48.40 19.88 11.48
CA MET A 360 -49.56 20.34 10.68
C MET A 360 -49.42 21.74 10.06
N ASP A 361 -49.27 21.76 8.74
CA ASP A 361 -50.09 22.51 7.75
C ASP A 361 -49.60 22.09 6.35
N GLU A 362 -50.22 21.11 5.67
CA GLU A 362 -51.40 21.18 4.78
C GLU A 362 -51.30 22.14 3.57
N ALA A 363 -51.10 21.55 2.39
CA ALA A 363 -51.94 21.71 1.18
C ALA A 363 -51.47 20.69 0.12
N SER A 364 -52.02 19.47 0.04
CA SER A 364 -53.25 19.05 -0.68
C SER A 364 -53.14 19.15 -2.21
N CYS A 365 -53.50 18.22 -3.10
CA CYS A 365 -54.04 16.85 -3.15
C CYS A 365 -53.89 16.45 -4.66
N VAL A 366 -53.82 15.19 -5.10
CA VAL A 366 -54.96 14.30 -5.37
C VAL A 366 -54.48 12.84 -5.38
N SER A 367 -55.20 12.01 -4.62
CA SER A 367 -55.10 10.56 -4.46
C SER A 367 -55.90 9.78 -5.51
N VAL A 368 -55.42 8.61 -5.94
CA VAL A 368 -56.27 7.42 -6.19
C VAL A 368 -55.50 6.13 -5.79
N THR A 369 -55.83 5.66 -4.59
CA THR A 369 -55.96 4.27 -4.07
C THR A 369 -55.16 3.08 -4.64
N SER A 370 -54.29 2.56 -3.75
CA SER A 370 -54.16 1.16 -3.28
C SER A 370 -53.86 0.01 -4.25
N SER A 371 -52.65 -0.55 -4.17
CA SER A 371 -52.41 -1.83 -3.48
C SER A 371 -50.90 -2.14 -3.43
N SER A 372 -50.42 -2.48 -2.24
CA SER A 372 -49.11 -3.05 -1.88
C SER A 372 -48.37 -3.82 -2.99
N ILE A 373 -47.21 -3.29 -3.41
CA ILE A 373 -45.91 -3.95 -3.75
C ILE A 373 -44.98 -2.80 -4.23
N LEU A 374 -44.08 -2.33 -3.37
CA LEU A 374 -42.90 -1.55 -3.75
C LEU A 374 -41.73 -2.28 -3.11
N SER A 375 -41.18 -3.31 -3.75
CA SER A 375 -40.21 -3.24 -4.84
C SER A 375 -39.10 -2.24 -4.51
N SER A 376 -37.92 -2.83 -4.29
CA SER A 376 -36.61 -2.20 -4.19
C SER A 376 -36.51 -0.98 -5.11
N PRO A 377 -35.77 0.08 -4.73
CA PRO A 377 -35.44 1.11 -5.69
C PRO A 377 -34.76 0.40 -6.87
N TRP A 378 -35.45 0.38 -8.00
CA TRP A 378 -34.91 -0.06 -9.27
C TRP A 378 -33.76 0.90 -9.56
N VAL A 379 -32.55 0.50 -9.15
CA VAL A 379 -31.34 0.92 -9.83
C VAL A 379 -31.54 0.42 -11.25
N LEU A 380 -32.01 1.30 -12.11
CA LEU A 380 -31.88 1.12 -13.54
C LEU A 380 -30.37 1.01 -13.78
N TYR A 381 -29.87 -0.23 -13.82
CA TYR A 381 -28.63 -0.52 -14.50
C TYR A 381 -28.81 0.09 -15.89
N PRO A 382 -27.98 1.07 -16.29
CA PRO A 382 -27.97 1.44 -17.69
C PRO A 382 -27.76 0.15 -18.48
N PRO A 383 -28.59 -0.13 -19.49
CA PRO A 383 -28.41 -1.31 -20.33
C PRO A 383 -26.97 -1.29 -20.85
N ASP A 384 -26.31 -2.45 -20.93
CA ASP A 384 -24.94 -2.72 -21.43
C ASP A 384 -24.41 -1.72 -22.48
N ILE A 385 -24.13 -0.48 -22.07
CA ILE A 385 -23.31 0.46 -22.80
C ILE A 385 -21.92 0.01 -22.41
N GLY A 386 -21.21 -0.64 -23.33
CA GLY A 386 -19.85 -1.13 -23.11
C GLY A 386 -19.05 -0.09 -22.34
N LEU A 387 -18.71 -0.41 -21.09
CA LEU A 387 -17.94 0.47 -20.23
C LEU A 387 -16.51 0.53 -20.79
N TYR A 388 -16.28 1.46 -21.70
CA TYR A 388 -14.93 1.79 -22.15
C TYR A 388 -14.09 2.12 -20.90
N SER A 389 -12.99 1.40 -20.76
CA SER A 389 -12.04 1.64 -19.68
C SER A 389 -10.79 2.24 -20.28
N PHE A 390 -10.38 3.40 -19.77
CA PHE A 390 -9.14 4.04 -20.20
C PHE A 390 -8.05 3.65 -19.21
N VAL A 391 -6.89 3.26 -19.73
CA VAL A 391 -5.73 2.96 -18.88
C VAL A 391 -4.65 3.95 -19.22
N GLU A 392 -4.15 4.60 -18.18
CA GLU A 392 -3.08 5.56 -18.23
C GLU A 392 -1.93 5.07 -17.39
N ILE A 393 -0.86 4.61 -18.04
CA ILE A 393 0.38 4.22 -17.37
C ILE A 393 1.31 5.42 -17.42
N PHE A 394 1.65 5.96 -16.25
CA PHE A 394 2.45 7.17 -16.17
C PHE A 394 3.93 6.93 -15.92
N SER A 395 4.29 5.81 -15.29
CA SER A 395 5.69 5.49 -15.05
C SER A 395 5.91 4.02 -14.77
N VAL A 396 7.09 3.54 -15.16
CA VAL A 396 7.61 2.21 -14.83
C VAL A 396 8.94 2.39 -14.11
N TYR A 397 8.99 1.99 -12.85
CA TYR A 397 10.18 2.04 -12.01
C TYR A 397 10.82 0.65 -11.90
N ILE A 398 12.15 0.63 -11.91
CA ILE A 398 12.97 -0.56 -11.77
C ILE A 398 13.77 -0.45 -10.47
N GLY A 399 13.39 -1.29 -9.52
CA GLY A 399 14.15 -1.52 -8.30
C GLY A 399 15.27 -2.51 -8.54
N ARG A 400 16.50 -2.09 -8.18
CA ARG A 400 17.70 -2.91 -8.29
C ARG A 400 18.73 -2.56 -7.22
N GLU A 401 19.54 -3.55 -6.87
CA GLU A 401 20.58 -3.41 -5.85
C GLU A 401 21.61 -2.32 -6.23
N ASN A 402 21.88 -1.40 -5.29
CA ASN A 402 22.90 -0.35 -5.41
C ASN A 402 22.79 0.55 -6.66
N TYR A 403 21.64 0.58 -7.34
CA TYR A 403 21.40 1.37 -8.55
C TYR A 403 22.40 1.15 -9.70
N LYS A 404 23.10 0.01 -9.70
CA LYS A 404 24.13 -0.32 -10.71
C LYS A 404 23.57 -0.18 -12.13
N PRO A 405 24.29 0.43 -13.07
CA PRO A 405 23.79 0.56 -14.44
C PRO A 405 23.50 -0.82 -15.06
N MET A 406 22.45 -0.91 -15.90
CA MET A 406 22.06 -2.17 -16.55
C MET A 406 21.46 -1.94 -17.93
N GLN A 407 21.43 -2.98 -18.76
CA GLN A 407 20.88 -2.92 -20.11
C GLN A 407 19.60 -3.75 -20.19
N VAL A 408 18.46 -3.07 -20.14
CA VAL A 408 17.14 -3.72 -20.03
C VAL A 408 16.56 -3.99 -21.40
N TYR A 409 16.19 -5.24 -21.67
CA TYR A 409 15.40 -5.65 -22.83
C TYR A 409 14.17 -6.45 -22.40
N GLY A 410 13.22 -6.62 -23.31
CA GLY A 410 11.95 -7.31 -23.06
C GLY A 410 10.74 -6.44 -23.37
N SER A 411 9.62 -6.70 -22.69
CA SER A 411 8.38 -5.98 -22.93
C SER A 411 7.49 -5.83 -21.71
N ILE A 412 6.74 -4.72 -21.72
CA ILE A 412 5.57 -4.50 -20.87
C ILE A 412 4.40 -4.33 -21.82
N GLN A 413 3.48 -5.28 -21.78
CA GLN A 413 2.35 -5.39 -22.68
C GLN A 413 1.05 -5.21 -21.90
N VAL A 414 0.17 -4.33 -22.37
CA VAL A 414 -1.20 -4.20 -21.88
C VAL A 414 -2.13 -4.77 -22.94
N SER A 415 -3.05 -5.62 -22.54
CA SER A 415 -3.95 -6.31 -23.46
C SER A 415 -5.36 -6.44 -22.89
N SER A 416 -6.33 -6.48 -23.78
CA SER A 416 -7.72 -6.87 -23.56
C SER A 416 -8.07 -8.01 -24.51
N LYS A 417 -9.33 -8.46 -24.57
CA LYS A 417 -9.78 -9.43 -25.58
C LYS A 417 -9.52 -8.98 -27.03
N ASN A 418 -9.63 -7.67 -27.30
CA ASN A 418 -9.69 -7.14 -28.67
C ASN A 418 -8.48 -6.30 -29.06
N ALA A 419 -7.62 -5.93 -28.10
CA ALA A 419 -6.50 -5.02 -28.35
C ALA A 419 -5.28 -5.37 -27.51
N GLU A 420 -4.09 -5.19 -28.09
CA GLU A 420 -2.80 -5.31 -27.41
C GLU A 420 -1.95 -4.08 -27.70
N SER A 421 -1.24 -3.60 -26.69
CA SER A 421 -0.37 -2.43 -26.78
C SER A 421 0.89 -2.65 -25.93
N TYR A 422 1.98 -1.98 -26.30
CA TYR A 422 3.24 -2.06 -25.58
C TYR A 422 3.58 -0.73 -24.93
N VAL A 423 3.75 -0.76 -23.62
CA VAL A 423 4.23 0.36 -22.81
C VAL A 423 5.73 0.49 -22.95
N PHE A 424 6.42 -0.66 -23.03
CA PHE A 424 7.84 -0.77 -23.28
C PHE A 424 8.08 -2.00 -24.16
N LYS A 425 8.95 -1.87 -25.16
CA LYS A 425 9.34 -2.99 -26.02
C LYS A 425 10.75 -2.81 -26.56
N ARG A 426 11.62 -3.77 -26.25
CA ARG A 426 12.98 -3.96 -26.78
C ARG A 426 13.22 -5.45 -26.95
N GLU A 427 13.06 -5.95 -28.17
CA GLU A 427 12.97 -7.40 -28.41
C GLU A 427 14.28 -8.16 -28.21
N THR A 428 15.44 -7.49 -28.27
CA THR A 428 16.75 -8.16 -28.31
C THR A 428 17.78 -7.48 -27.41
N LYS A 429 18.87 -8.19 -27.12
CA LYS A 429 20.02 -7.62 -26.42
C LYS A 429 20.66 -6.45 -27.22
N ASN A 430 20.55 -6.48 -28.55
CA ASN A 430 21.15 -5.48 -29.44
C ASN A 430 20.44 -4.11 -29.41
N ASN A 431 19.20 -4.07 -28.94
CA ASN A 431 18.44 -2.83 -28.76
C ASN A 431 18.06 -2.60 -27.30
N ALA A 432 18.79 -3.20 -26.35
CA ALA A 432 18.55 -3.00 -24.93
C ALA A 432 18.62 -1.51 -24.56
N PHE A 433 17.76 -1.09 -23.63
CA PHE A 433 17.76 0.26 -23.10
C PHE A 433 18.81 0.35 -21.98
N TYR A 434 19.77 1.27 -22.13
CA TYR A 434 20.76 1.52 -21.10
C TYR A 434 20.15 2.36 -19.96
N LEU A 435 19.90 1.71 -18.83
CA LEU A 435 19.42 2.33 -17.63
C LEU A 435 20.62 2.78 -16.79
N GLN A 436 20.87 4.09 -16.81
CA GLN A 436 22.02 4.73 -16.16
C GLN A 436 22.05 4.48 -14.64
N GLU A 437 23.24 4.63 -14.06
CA GLU A 437 23.42 4.62 -12.60
C GLU A 437 22.49 5.65 -11.95
N HIS A 438 21.86 5.28 -10.83
CA HIS A 438 20.85 6.08 -10.12
C HIS A 438 19.54 6.38 -10.88
N SER A 439 19.44 6.08 -12.18
CA SER A 439 18.19 6.18 -12.94
C SER A 439 17.30 4.96 -12.69
N LYS A 440 16.01 5.20 -12.44
CA LYS A 440 15.05 4.18 -11.99
C LYS A 440 13.90 3.98 -12.97
N THR A 441 13.68 4.90 -13.90
CA THR A 441 12.49 4.90 -14.76
C THR A 441 12.81 4.36 -16.14
N LEU A 442 12.00 3.43 -16.62
CA LEU A 442 12.00 3.06 -18.04
C LEU A 442 11.17 4.08 -18.85
N PRO A 443 11.55 4.35 -20.11
CA PRO A 443 10.74 5.17 -21.00
C PRO A 443 9.41 4.46 -21.30
N VAL A 444 8.32 5.19 -21.14
CA VAL A 444 6.97 4.75 -21.50
C VAL A 444 6.69 5.22 -22.92
N LEU A 445 6.55 4.29 -23.87
CA LEU A 445 6.35 4.59 -25.30
C LEU A 445 5.00 5.25 -25.57
N ASP A 446 3.93 4.65 -25.06
CA ASP A 446 2.57 5.17 -25.13
C ASP A 446 1.77 4.61 -23.96
N GLY A 447 1.63 5.45 -22.93
CA GLY A 447 1.00 5.07 -21.67
C GLY A 447 -0.51 5.15 -21.68
N SER A 448 -1.11 5.88 -22.63
CA SER A 448 -2.53 6.22 -22.65
C SER A 448 -3.27 5.38 -23.69
N ARG A 449 -4.18 4.49 -23.27
CA ARG A 449 -4.94 3.63 -24.20
C ARG A 449 -6.40 3.45 -23.78
N VAL A 450 -7.31 3.47 -24.77
CA VAL A 450 -8.72 3.07 -24.59
C VAL A 450 -8.83 1.57 -24.80
N PHE A 451 -9.52 0.89 -23.90
CA PHE A 451 -9.92 -0.50 -24.08
C PHE A 451 -11.45 -0.59 -24.02
N GLU A 452 -12.04 -1.22 -25.03
CA GLU A 452 -13.50 -1.41 -25.13
C GLU A 452 -14.03 -2.39 -24.07
N ASP A 453 -13.17 -3.30 -23.61
CA ASP A 453 -13.49 -4.30 -22.59
C ASP A 453 -12.51 -4.20 -21.41
N GLY A 454 -12.87 -3.39 -20.41
CA GLY A 454 -12.13 -3.32 -19.15
C GLY A 454 -12.06 -4.67 -18.42
N SER A 455 -13.13 -5.48 -18.49
CA SER A 455 -13.24 -6.73 -17.71
C SER A 455 -12.18 -7.78 -18.05
N SER A 456 -11.55 -7.67 -19.22
CA SER A 456 -10.49 -8.58 -19.69
C SER A 456 -9.10 -7.96 -19.69
N LEU A 457 -8.97 -6.74 -19.15
CA LEU A 457 -7.73 -6.02 -19.10
C LEU A 457 -6.67 -6.79 -18.30
N LYS A 458 -5.46 -6.90 -18.86
CA LYS A 458 -4.31 -7.55 -18.23
C LYS A 458 -3.02 -6.89 -18.69
N MET A 459 -2.04 -6.84 -17.80
CA MET A 459 -0.67 -6.45 -18.10
C MET A 459 0.25 -7.66 -17.99
N LYS A 460 1.19 -7.81 -18.92
CA LYS A 460 2.26 -8.81 -18.86
C LYS A 460 3.60 -8.10 -18.90
N ILE A 461 4.52 -8.55 -18.06
CA ILE A 461 5.84 -7.98 -17.90
C ILE A 461 6.85 -9.11 -18.03
N ASP A 462 7.80 -8.94 -18.95
CA ASP A 462 8.97 -9.82 -19.09
C ASP A 462 10.15 -8.92 -19.44
N LEU A 463 10.96 -8.57 -18.44
CA LEU A 463 12.09 -7.66 -18.56
C LEU A 463 13.36 -8.36 -18.07
N LYS A 464 14.43 -8.26 -18.84
CA LYS A 464 15.71 -8.94 -18.59
C LYS A 464 16.86 -7.97 -18.75
N ASP A 465 17.92 -8.20 -17.99
CA ASP A 465 19.20 -7.57 -18.24
C ASP A 465 20.02 -8.38 -19.25
N VAL A 466 20.84 -7.71 -20.06
CA VAL A 466 21.72 -8.32 -21.06
C VAL A 466 22.70 -9.31 -20.41
N GLU A 467 23.17 -9.05 -19.18
CA GLU A 467 24.05 -9.94 -18.44
C GLU A 467 23.31 -11.08 -17.73
N ASN A 468 21.98 -11.13 -17.86
CA ASN A 468 21.08 -12.10 -17.24
C ASN A 468 21.16 -12.15 -15.69
N GLN A 469 21.69 -11.10 -15.05
CA GLN A 469 21.72 -10.99 -13.58
C GLN A 469 20.39 -10.51 -12.99
N TRP A 470 19.49 -10.04 -13.85
CA TRP A 470 18.21 -9.47 -13.47
C TRP A 470 17.13 -9.95 -14.44
N HIS A 471 16.05 -10.52 -13.89
CA HIS A 471 14.87 -10.93 -14.65
C HIS A 471 13.61 -10.69 -13.82
N ILE A 472 12.69 -9.94 -14.39
CA ILE A 472 11.35 -9.75 -13.85
C ILE A 472 10.34 -10.27 -14.86
N LYS A 473 9.62 -11.32 -14.44
CA LYS A 473 8.49 -11.87 -15.19
C LYS A 473 7.27 -11.86 -14.29
N GLY A 474 6.18 -11.28 -14.78
CA GLY A 474 4.94 -11.28 -14.04
C GLY A 474 3.76 -10.70 -14.82
N TYR A 475 2.63 -10.59 -14.12
CA TYR A 475 1.40 -10.10 -14.72
C TYR A 475 0.54 -9.33 -13.72
N VAL A 476 -0.21 -8.36 -14.27
CA VAL A 476 -1.29 -7.65 -13.59
C VAL A 476 -2.59 -8.11 -14.21
N LYS A 477 -3.56 -8.49 -13.39
CA LYS A 477 -4.92 -8.79 -13.84
C LYS A 477 -5.88 -7.97 -12.99
N TRP A 478 -6.69 -7.17 -13.66
CA TRP A 478 -7.73 -6.38 -13.03
C TRP A 478 -9.03 -7.18 -13.08
N SER A 479 -9.74 -7.29 -11.97
CA SER A 479 -11.07 -7.91 -11.95
C SER A 479 -12.12 -6.92 -12.46
N SER A 480 -13.25 -7.43 -12.95
CA SER A 480 -14.38 -6.56 -13.31
C SER A 480 -14.83 -5.71 -12.12
N ARG A 481 -14.72 -6.24 -10.89
CA ARG A 481 -15.02 -5.49 -9.67
C ARG A 481 -14.06 -4.31 -9.44
N ASP A 482 -12.78 -4.48 -9.77
CA ASP A 482 -11.78 -3.40 -9.67
C ASP A 482 -12.07 -2.24 -10.63
N ILE A 483 -12.88 -2.48 -11.66
CA ILE A 483 -13.20 -1.52 -12.72
C ILE A 483 -14.59 -0.92 -12.51
N GLU A 484 -15.56 -1.72 -12.05
CA GLU A 484 -16.98 -1.34 -11.92
C GLU A 484 -17.32 -0.60 -10.61
N TYR A 485 -16.71 -0.94 -9.47
CA TYR A 485 -17.14 -0.42 -8.15
C TYR A 485 -16.51 0.94 -7.77
N GLY A 486 -16.20 1.79 -8.76
CA GLY A 486 -15.67 3.12 -8.52
C GLY A 486 -14.21 3.16 -8.05
N VAL A 487 -13.45 2.07 -8.07
CA VAL A 487 -12.00 2.13 -7.82
C VAL A 487 -11.24 2.83 -8.97
N SER A 488 -11.95 3.11 -10.06
CA SER A 488 -11.52 3.93 -11.18
C SER A 488 -11.24 5.39 -10.78
N ASN A 489 -10.36 6.04 -11.55
CA ASN A 489 -9.91 7.43 -11.42
C ASN A 489 -8.89 7.67 -10.31
N GLN A 490 -8.25 6.62 -9.79
CA GLN A 490 -7.18 6.73 -8.78
C GLN A 490 -5.83 6.25 -9.31
N GLN A 491 -4.78 6.92 -8.83
CA GLN A 491 -3.41 6.46 -9.04
C GLN A 491 -3.17 5.18 -8.25
N ARG A 492 -2.73 4.14 -8.94
CA ARG A 492 -2.39 2.84 -8.38
C ARG A 492 -0.95 2.51 -8.72
N CYS A 493 -0.34 1.66 -7.90
CA CYS A 493 0.97 1.09 -8.18
C CYS A 493 0.91 -0.43 -8.03
N SER A 494 1.17 -1.13 -9.13
CA SER A 494 1.36 -2.57 -9.13
C SER A 494 2.84 -2.88 -9.13
N VAL A 495 3.31 -3.63 -8.14
CA VAL A 495 4.69 -4.06 -8.02
C VAL A 495 4.82 -5.53 -8.35
N ILE A 496 5.77 -5.87 -9.22
CA ILE A 496 6.14 -7.24 -9.53
C ILE A 496 7.53 -7.49 -8.99
N GLN A 497 7.62 -8.38 -8.01
CA GLN A 497 8.90 -8.80 -7.45
C GLN A 497 9.64 -9.73 -8.42
N GLY A 498 10.93 -9.48 -8.58
CA GLY A 498 11.90 -10.35 -9.22
C GLY A 498 12.63 -11.24 -8.22
N GLN A 499 13.80 -11.75 -8.64
CA GLN A 499 14.73 -12.45 -7.76
C GLN A 499 15.58 -11.45 -6.97
N ASP A 500 16.06 -11.85 -5.78
CA ASP A 500 17.02 -11.09 -4.96
C ASP A 500 16.61 -9.64 -4.63
N GLY A 501 15.34 -9.42 -4.30
CA GLY A 501 14.82 -8.10 -3.89
C GLY A 501 14.61 -7.09 -5.04
N ASN A 502 14.93 -7.47 -6.28
CA ASN A 502 14.64 -6.66 -7.46
C ASN A 502 13.13 -6.55 -7.70
N PHE A 503 12.66 -5.45 -8.29
CA PHE A 503 11.23 -5.30 -8.60
C PHE A 503 10.97 -4.35 -9.78
N ALA A 504 9.77 -4.43 -10.35
CA ALA A 504 9.22 -3.45 -11.27
C ALA A 504 7.95 -2.88 -10.69
N ALA A 505 7.88 -1.55 -10.52
CA ALA A 505 6.70 -0.84 -10.02
C ALA A 505 6.07 -0.03 -11.14
N ILE A 506 4.81 -0.34 -11.46
CA ILE A 506 4.08 0.25 -12.57
C ILE A 506 2.99 1.10 -11.99
N HIS A 507 3.05 2.39 -12.29
CA HIS A 507 2.07 3.33 -11.82
C HIS A 507 1.09 3.68 -12.93
N TYR A 508 -0.19 3.56 -12.61
CA TYR A 508 -1.25 3.73 -13.58
C TYR A 508 -2.56 4.20 -12.95
N THR A 509 -3.46 4.69 -13.80
CA THR A 509 -4.85 4.98 -13.45
C THR A 509 -5.74 4.25 -14.44
N ILE A 510 -6.82 3.64 -13.94
CA ILE A 510 -7.89 3.12 -14.79
C ILE A 510 -9.06 4.08 -14.65
N PHE A 511 -9.53 4.67 -15.75
CA PHE A 511 -10.71 5.52 -15.73
C PHE A 511 -11.93 4.74 -16.19
N SER A 512 -13.02 4.84 -15.44
CA SER A 512 -14.34 4.29 -15.79
C SER A 512 -15.31 5.36 -16.29
N GLU A 513 -14.88 6.62 -16.28
CA GLU A 513 -15.62 7.78 -16.76
C GLU A 513 -15.01 8.26 -18.09
N TYR A 514 -15.70 9.19 -18.77
CA TYR A 514 -15.19 9.84 -19.97
C TYR A 514 -13.87 10.57 -19.67
N ALA A 515 -12.82 10.19 -20.39
CA ALA A 515 -11.52 10.86 -20.39
C ALA A 515 -11.23 11.36 -21.82
N GLU A 516 -10.65 12.55 -21.94
CA GLU A 516 -10.16 13.11 -23.20
C GLU A 516 -8.64 12.93 -23.31
N TYR A 517 -8.13 12.80 -24.53
CA TYR A 517 -6.69 12.77 -24.78
C TYR A 517 -6.12 14.18 -24.91
N ALA A 518 -5.30 14.58 -23.95
CA ALA A 518 -4.43 15.75 -24.11
C ALA A 518 -3.17 15.36 -24.91
N ILE A 519 -3.07 15.90 -26.11
CA ILE A 519 -1.85 15.91 -26.92
C ILE A 519 -1.06 17.18 -26.60
N VAL A 520 0.05 17.01 -25.88
CA VAL A 520 0.97 18.07 -25.46
C VAL A 520 2.14 18.17 -26.45
N GLY A 521 2.44 19.38 -26.90
CA GLY A 521 3.61 19.69 -27.70
C GLY A 521 4.36 20.91 -27.18
N LEU A 522 5.68 20.89 -27.30
CA LEU A 522 6.52 22.05 -27.09
C LEU A 522 6.93 22.63 -28.45
N LEU A 523 6.63 23.90 -28.69
CA LEU A 523 6.93 24.58 -29.94
C LEU A 523 7.92 25.71 -29.70
N CYS A 524 9.10 25.61 -30.30
CA CYS A 524 10.10 26.66 -30.33
C CYS A 524 9.93 27.51 -31.60
N ILE A 525 9.76 28.81 -31.43
CA ILE A 525 9.64 29.76 -32.54
C ILE A 525 10.79 30.77 -32.49
N PRO A 526 11.64 30.82 -33.52
CA PRO A 526 12.68 31.85 -33.63
C PRO A 526 12.06 33.22 -33.96
N LYS A 527 12.50 34.28 -33.29
CA LYS A 527 11.95 35.64 -33.45
C LYS A 527 12.43 36.37 -34.71
N ASN A 528 13.62 36.04 -35.20
CA ASN A 528 14.31 36.81 -36.26
C ASN A 528 14.39 36.09 -37.62
N GLY A 529 13.59 35.04 -37.86
CA GLY A 529 13.59 34.31 -39.14
C GLY A 529 14.91 33.59 -39.49
N GLY A 530 15.90 33.62 -38.61
CA GLY A 530 17.15 32.88 -38.76
C GLY A 530 16.95 31.40 -38.50
N HIS A 531 17.65 30.55 -39.26
CA HIS A 531 17.73 29.12 -38.96
C HIS A 531 18.28 28.92 -37.55
N PHE A 532 17.43 28.44 -36.65
CA PHE A 532 17.82 28.07 -35.29
C PHE A 532 18.77 26.87 -35.37
N ARG A 533 20.06 27.08 -35.11
CA ARG A 533 21.07 26.03 -34.93
C ARG A 533 21.57 26.11 -33.48
N PRO A 534 20.99 25.34 -32.54
CA PRO A 534 21.48 25.34 -31.18
C PRO A 534 22.92 24.84 -31.16
N LYS A 535 23.84 25.64 -30.60
CA LYS A 535 25.23 25.22 -30.39
C LYS A 535 25.24 24.18 -29.26
N ARG A 536 25.73 22.98 -29.57
CA ARG A 536 25.97 21.90 -28.61
C ARG A 536 26.89 22.38 -27.50
N ASN A 537 26.47 22.24 -26.24
CA ASN A 537 27.38 22.28 -25.10
C ASN A 537 27.13 21.18 -24.05
N ARG A 538 26.06 20.37 -24.15
CA ARG A 538 25.80 19.23 -23.26
C ARG A 538 25.20 18.05 -24.03
N ASP A 539 25.55 16.83 -23.62
CA ASP A 539 25.18 15.58 -24.30
C ASP A 539 23.67 15.25 -24.23
N ASP A 540 22.90 15.96 -23.39
CA ASP A 540 21.47 15.69 -23.14
C ASP A 540 20.49 16.72 -23.73
N ALA A 541 20.92 17.61 -24.64
CA ALA A 541 20.05 18.66 -25.18
C ALA A 541 19.09 18.14 -26.28
N ALA A 542 17.78 18.18 -26.04
CA ALA A 542 16.76 17.88 -27.05
C ALA A 542 16.73 18.97 -28.15
N GLN A 543 16.77 18.57 -29.42
CA GLN A 543 16.74 19.51 -30.55
C GLN A 543 15.32 19.69 -31.09
N PRO A 544 14.89 20.93 -31.39
CA PRO A 544 13.65 21.13 -32.13
C PRO A 544 13.76 20.50 -33.52
N GLY A 545 12.68 19.85 -33.97
CA GLY A 545 12.53 19.35 -35.32
C GLY A 545 12.46 20.48 -36.36
N PRO A 546 12.42 20.13 -37.66
CA PRO A 546 12.28 21.10 -38.75
C PRO A 546 11.02 21.97 -38.67
N ASP A 547 10.00 21.46 -37.98
CA ASP A 547 8.71 22.09 -37.69
C ASP A 547 8.74 22.95 -36.40
N GLY A 548 9.89 23.03 -35.73
CA GLY A 548 10.08 23.76 -34.48
C GLY A 548 9.59 23.01 -33.23
N PHE A 549 9.05 21.79 -33.38
CA PHE A 549 8.59 21.01 -32.22
C PHE A 549 9.77 20.38 -31.50
N ILE A 550 9.83 20.58 -30.18
CA ILE A 550 10.79 19.92 -29.32
C ILE A 550 10.22 18.52 -28.98
N PRO A 551 10.96 17.43 -29.26
CA PRO A 551 10.48 16.10 -28.95
C PRO A 551 10.33 15.93 -27.44
N LEU A 552 9.15 15.50 -27.03
CA LEU A 552 8.88 15.09 -25.67
C LEU A 552 9.09 13.58 -25.55
N SER A 553 9.58 13.13 -24.39
CA SER A 553 9.56 11.71 -24.04
C SER A 553 8.13 11.15 -24.01
N ARG A 554 7.15 12.03 -23.79
CA ARG A 554 5.72 11.74 -23.79
C ARG A 554 4.90 12.96 -24.20
N SER A 555 3.96 12.77 -25.13
CA SER A 555 3.10 13.85 -25.65
C SER A 555 1.61 13.56 -25.53
N VAL A 556 1.17 12.43 -24.99
CA VAL A 556 -0.25 12.06 -24.88
C VAL A 556 -0.58 11.69 -23.45
N PHE A 557 -1.70 12.22 -22.93
CA PHE A 557 -2.18 12.02 -21.57
C PHE A 557 -3.70 11.86 -21.58
N ALA A 558 -4.23 10.93 -20.79
CA ALA A 558 -5.67 10.88 -20.53
C ALA A 558 -6.04 11.79 -19.35
N VAL A 559 -7.06 12.62 -19.51
CA VAL A 559 -7.53 13.56 -18.49
C VAL A 559 -9.04 13.45 -18.35
N LEU A 560 -9.53 13.38 -17.11
CA LEU A 560 -10.95 13.37 -16.81
C LEU A 560 -11.61 14.69 -17.23
N GLU A 561 -12.80 14.61 -17.83
CA GLU A 561 -13.54 15.77 -18.38
C GLU A 561 -13.69 16.94 -17.38
N LYS A 562 -13.88 16.63 -16.09
CA LYS A 562 -14.06 17.62 -15.00
C LYS A 562 -12.76 18.09 -14.35
N SER A 563 -11.61 17.62 -14.82
CA SER A 563 -10.30 17.91 -14.25
C SER A 563 -9.55 18.97 -15.04
N SER A 564 -8.31 19.27 -14.63
CA SER A 564 -7.37 20.09 -15.40
C SER A 564 -6.05 19.35 -15.53
N LEU A 565 -5.37 19.54 -16.66
CA LEU A 565 -4.00 19.09 -16.83
C LEU A 565 -3.07 20.17 -16.27
N ILE A 566 -2.29 19.82 -15.26
CA ILE A 566 -1.24 20.69 -14.71
C ILE A 566 0.09 20.19 -15.25
N ILE A 567 0.84 21.08 -15.90
CA ILE A 567 2.17 20.78 -16.41
C ILE A 567 3.17 21.72 -15.75
N GLU A 568 4.14 21.14 -15.07
CA GLU A 568 5.31 21.84 -14.57
C GLU A 568 6.42 21.72 -15.62
N ALA A 569 6.79 22.86 -16.21
CA ALA A 569 7.87 22.91 -17.18
C ALA A 569 9.12 23.48 -16.51
N ASN A 570 10.19 22.69 -16.52
CA ASN A 570 11.52 23.12 -16.11
C ASN A 570 12.45 23.11 -17.33
N ILE A 571 12.55 24.26 -18.01
CA ILE A 571 13.29 24.39 -19.28
C ILE A 571 14.49 25.30 -19.07
N GLY A 572 15.66 24.83 -19.48
CA GLY A 572 16.91 25.59 -19.53
C GLY A 572 17.47 25.64 -20.95
N ASP A 573 18.16 26.72 -21.29
CA ASP A 573 18.75 26.94 -22.62
C ASP A 573 20.24 26.52 -22.70
N GLY A 574 20.79 26.03 -21.59
CA GLY A 574 22.19 25.62 -21.47
C GLY A 574 23.19 26.78 -21.51
N LEU A 575 22.72 28.03 -21.60
CA LEU A 575 23.54 29.25 -21.62
C LEU A 575 23.47 30.00 -20.28
N SER A 576 22.44 29.76 -19.48
CA SER A 576 22.27 30.27 -18.12
C SER A 576 21.88 29.15 -17.15
N ASP A 577 22.29 29.27 -15.89
CA ASP A 577 21.83 28.39 -14.80
C ASP A 577 20.39 28.74 -14.34
N GLU A 578 19.77 29.76 -14.93
CA GLU A 578 18.39 30.16 -14.64
C GLU A 578 17.41 29.22 -15.35
N LEU A 579 16.84 28.32 -14.55
CA LEU A 579 15.71 27.49 -14.94
C LEU A 579 14.42 28.30 -14.88
N SER A 580 13.65 28.34 -15.97
CA SER A 580 12.31 28.91 -15.93
C SER A 580 11.34 27.86 -15.39
N PHE A 581 10.96 27.97 -14.12
CA PHE A 581 9.88 27.16 -13.55
C PHE A 581 8.54 27.84 -13.82
N ARG A 582 7.63 27.15 -14.51
CA ARG A 582 6.24 27.59 -14.68
C ARG A 582 5.29 26.41 -14.52
N GLU A 583 4.37 26.57 -13.59
CA GLU A 583 3.18 25.72 -13.46
C GLU A 583 2.10 26.24 -14.41
N LEU A 584 1.60 25.37 -15.28
CA LEU A 584 0.62 25.72 -16.31
C LEU A 584 -0.58 24.78 -16.23
N GLN A 585 -1.75 25.34 -15.93
CA GLN A 585 -3.02 24.59 -15.85
C GLN A 585 -3.83 24.71 -17.14
N PHE A 586 -4.27 23.60 -17.72
CA PHE A 586 -5.07 23.54 -18.95
C PHE A 586 -6.43 22.91 -18.65
N LYS A 587 -7.50 23.55 -19.15
CA LYS A 587 -8.87 23.03 -19.01
C LYS A 587 -9.21 22.15 -20.20
N VAL A 588 -9.85 21.02 -19.91
CA VAL A 588 -10.32 20.04 -20.90
C VAL A 588 -11.26 20.68 -21.93
N GLY A 589 -11.27 20.19 -23.17
CA GLY A 589 -12.12 20.69 -24.26
C GLY A 589 -11.71 22.03 -24.89
N THR A 590 -10.62 22.67 -24.46
CA THR A 590 -10.14 23.93 -25.06
C THR A 590 -8.72 23.80 -25.59
N ILE A 591 -8.52 24.02 -26.89
CA ILE A 591 -7.16 24.12 -27.46
C ILE A 591 -6.50 25.35 -26.83
N GLN A 592 -5.40 25.11 -26.14
CA GLN A 592 -4.72 26.14 -25.37
C GLN A 592 -3.24 26.19 -25.75
N ARG A 593 -2.74 27.41 -25.91
CA ARG A 593 -1.31 27.68 -26.13
C ARG A 593 -0.83 28.66 -25.07
N LYS A 594 0.18 28.27 -24.31
CA LYS A 594 0.76 29.09 -23.24
C LYS A 594 2.25 29.33 -23.48
N LEU A 595 2.68 30.58 -23.32
CA LEU A 595 4.09 30.96 -23.40
C LEU A 595 4.81 30.46 -22.15
N ILE A 596 5.86 29.65 -22.32
CA ILE A 596 6.66 29.12 -21.21
C ILE A 596 7.91 29.97 -21.01
N MET A 597 8.62 30.26 -22.10
CA MET A 597 9.89 30.98 -22.08
C MET A 597 9.93 31.97 -23.22
N GLU A 598 10.46 33.16 -22.94
CA GLU A 598 10.70 34.19 -23.93
C GLU A 598 12.13 34.69 -23.79
N ARG A 599 12.90 34.57 -24.88
CA ARG A 599 14.24 35.12 -25.02
C ARG A 599 14.27 36.14 -26.15
N ASN A 600 15.42 36.77 -26.37
CA ASN A 600 15.58 37.78 -27.41
C ASN A 600 15.54 37.17 -28.82
N ASP A 601 15.91 35.89 -28.95
CA ASP A 601 16.12 35.17 -30.20
C ASP A 601 15.06 34.11 -30.48
N TYR A 602 14.36 33.60 -29.47
CA TYR A 602 13.26 32.64 -29.63
C TYR A 602 12.22 32.72 -28.49
N SER A 603 11.07 32.08 -28.71
CA SER A 603 10.03 31.85 -27.71
C SER A 603 9.64 30.37 -27.69
N ILE A 604 9.44 29.80 -26.51
CA ILE A 604 8.96 28.42 -26.33
C ILE A 604 7.52 28.47 -25.82
N TYR A 605 6.64 27.77 -26.53
CA TYR A 605 5.23 27.63 -26.20
C TYR A 605 4.89 26.18 -25.86
N MET A 606 4.04 26.00 -24.87
CA MET A 606 3.33 24.76 -24.67
C MET A 606 2.01 24.81 -25.43
N TYR A 607 1.72 23.75 -26.15
CA TYR A 607 0.49 23.55 -26.88
C TYR A 607 -0.21 22.31 -26.34
N VAL A 608 -1.49 22.41 -26.03
CA VAL A 608 -2.34 21.27 -25.65
C VAL A 608 -3.53 21.22 -26.59
N LYS A 609 -3.69 20.10 -27.29
CA LYS A 609 -4.86 19.75 -28.10
C LYS A 609 -5.61 18.62 -27.40
N TRP A 610 -6.93 18.69 -27.38
CA TRP A 610 -7.79 17.62 -26.87
C TRP A 610 -8.35 16.79 -28.04
N ASP A 611 -8.47 15.48 -27.86
CA ASP A 611 -8.99 14.50 -28.83
C ASP A 611 -9.90 13.46 -28.17
#